data_AF-A0A1H4MNK9-F1
#
_entry.id   AF-A0A1H4MNK9-F1
#
_cell.length_a   1.000
_cell.length_b   1.000
_cell.length_c   1.000
_cell.angle_alpha   90.00
_cell.angle_beta   90.00
_cell.angle_gamma   90.00
#
_symmetry.space_group_name_H-M   'P 1'
#
loop_
_entity.id
_entity.type
_entity.pdbx_description
1 polymer ?
#
loop_
_entity_poly.entity_id
_entity_poly.type
_entity_poly.pdbx_seq_one_letter_code
_entity_poly.pdbx_strand_id
1 'polypeptide(L)'
;MLSLIIPVLLVAAVGALAWAVNRQRATVGATLPAGAGVLVTALSWIVFIAFGLGYLPGWTWLPWIGPLVLGIAASFAVSWILSSRRSAEDAKALTEILKV
;
A
#
# COMPACT_ATOMS: atom_id res chain seq x y z
N MET A 1 -16.16 -8.48 12.71
CA MET A 1 -16.39 -8.12 11.29
C MET A 1 -16.26 -6.62 11.05
N LEU A 2 -16.95 -5.75 11.82
CA LEU A 2 -16.71 -4.29 11.81
C LEU A 2 -15.23 -3.89 12.02
N SER A 3 -14.50 -4.65 12.85
CA SER A 3 -13.08 -4.42 13.15
C SER A 3 -12.12 -4.55 11.96
N LEU A 4 -12.55 -5.16 10.84
CA LEU A 4 -11.72 -5.30 9.62
C LEU A 4 -12.20 -4.41 8.49
N ILE A 5 -13.51 -4.20 8.38
CA ILE A 5 -14.10 -3.36 7.32
C ILE A 5 -13.59 -1.92 7.41
N ILE A 6 -13.51 -1.35 8.62
CA ILE A 6 -13.06 0.03 8.82
C ILE A 6 -11.60 0.21 8.38
N PRO A 7 -10.61 -0.60 8.86
CA PRO A 7 -9.23 -0.52 8.39
C PRO A 7 -9.09 -0.67 6.87
N VAL A 8 -9.82 -1.60 6.27
CA VAL A 8 -9.75 -1.86 4.82
C VAL A 8 -10.24 -0.67 4.02
N LEU A 9 -11.36 -0.05 4.40
CA LEU A 9 -11.86 1.15 3.73
C LEU A 9 -10.91 2.34 3.87
N LEU A 10 -10.33 2.50 5.06
CA LEU A 10 -9.38 3.57 5.35
C LEU A 10 -8.10 3.41 4.52
N VAL A 11 -7.55 2.20 4.45
CA VAL A 11 -6.37 1.91 3.64
C VAL A 11 -6.65 2.01 2.15
N ALA A 12 -7.85 1.60 1.70
CA ALA A 12 -8.27 1.80 0.31
C ALA A 12 -8.31 3.30 -0.05
N ALA A 13 -8.89 4.13 0.83
CA ALA A 13 -8.93 5.59 0.65
C ALA A 13 -7.52 6.21 0.65
N VAL A 14 -6.65 5.81 1.58
CA VAL A 14 -5.26 6.30 1.64
C VAL A 14 -4.45 5.83 0.43
N GLY A 15 -4.63 4.59 -0.03
CA GLY A 15 -3.99 4.07 -1.23
C GLY A 15 -4.41 4.81 -2.50
N ALA A 16 -5.69 5.20 -2.59
CA ALA A 16 -6.19 6.05 -3.65
C ALA A 16 -5.62 7.48 -3.58
N LEU A 17 -5.48 8.04 -2.38
CA LEU A 17 -4.82 9.34 -2.16
C LEU A 17 -3.33 9.30 -2.51
N ALA A 18 -2.61 8.23 -2.13
CA ALA A 18 -1.20 8.05 -2.48
C ALA A 18 -1.01 8.01 -4.01
N TRP A 19 -1.92 7.37 -4.74
CA TRP A 19 -1.96 7.45 -6.20
C TRP A 19 -2.25 8.88 -6.70
N ALA A 20 -3.26 9.54 -6.12
CA ALA A 20 -3.66 10.91 -6.46
C ALA A 20 -2.64 11.98 -6.04
N VAL A 21 -1.60 11.66 -5.28
CA VAL A 21 -0.48 12.57 -5.00
C VAL A 21 0.69 12.29 -5.94
N ASN A 22 0.86 11.06 -6.40
CA ASN A 22 1.98 10.67 -7.26
C ASN A 22 2.00 11.46 -8.58
N ARG A 23 3.17 11.90 -9.05
CA ARG A 23 3.29 12.78 -10.23
C ARG A 23 3.23 12.02 -11.56
N GLN A 24 3.41 10.70 -11.54
CA GLN A 24 3.40 9.78 -12.69
C GLN A 24 2.09 8.97 -12.78
N ARG A 25 0.95 9.65 -12.64
CA ARG A 25 -0.41 9.06 -12.57
C ARG A 25 -0.80 8.30 -13.83
N ALA A 26 -0.24 8.69 -14.98
CA ALA A 26 -0.60 8.18 -16.29
C ALA A 26 -0.11 6.75 -16.56
N THR A 27 0.92 6.28 -15.86
CA THR A 27 1.49 4.96 -16.14
C THR A 27 0.99 3.88 -15.18
N VAL A 28 0.69 4.22 -13.92
CA VAL A 28 0.26 3.24 -12.89
C VAL A 28 -1.26 3.29 -12.75
N GLY A 29 -1.95 2.19 -13.05
CA GLY A 29 -3.40 2.11 -12.84
C GLY A 29 -3.77 2.40 -11.37
N ALA A 30 -4.79 3.23 -11.16
CA ALA A 30 -5.22 3.68 -9.82
C ALA A 30 -5.50 2.53 -8.82
N THR A 31 -5.77 1.34 -9.35
CA THR A 31 -6.10 0.14 -8.60
C THR A 31 -4.90 -0.55 -7.94
N LEU A 32 -3.67 -0.34 -8.43
CA LEU A 32 -2.46 -1.04 -7.93
C LEU A 32 -2.06 -0.66 -6.49
N PRO A 33 -1.87 0.62 -6.14
CA PRO A 33 -1.48 1.01 -4.79
C PRO A 33 -2.62 0.84 -3.76
N ALA A 34 -3.87 0.99 -4.19
CA ALA A 34 -5.04 0.71 -3.36
C ALA A 34 -5.20 -0.80 -3.11
N GLY A 35 -5.10 -1.62 -4.15
CA GLY A 35 -5.20 -3.08 -4.06
C GLY A 35 -4.08 -3.70 -3.24
N ALA A 36 -2.84 -3.23 -3.41
CA ALA A 36 -1.70 -3.70 -2.61
C ALA A 36 -1.86 -3.34 -1.13
N GLY A 37 -2.31 -2.12 -0.81
CA GLY A 37 -2.61 -1.71 0.56
C GLY A 37 -3.68 -2.59 1.19
N VAL A 38 -4.80 -2.79 0.49
CA VAL A 38 -5.91 -3.64 0.96
C VAL A 38 -5.46 -5.08 1.21
N LEU A 39 -4.67 -5.67 0.30
CA LEU A 39 -4.11 -7.02 0.45
C LEU A 39 -3.22 -7.12 1.69
N VAL A 40 -2.30 -6.18 1.87
CA VAL A 40 -1.38 -6.20 3.02
C VAL A 40 -2.12 -5.98 4.34
N THR A 41 -3.13 -5.09 4.37
CA THR A 41 -4.00 -4.91 5.54
C THR A 41 -4.81 -6.16 5.84
N ALA A 42 -5.38 -6.82 4.84
CA ALA A 42 -6.10 -8.07 5.04
C ALA A 42 -5.20 -9.19 5.57
N LEU A 43 -4.02 -9.37 4.97
CA LEU A 43 -3.06 -10.40 5.38
C LEU A 43 -2.51 -10.17 6.79
N SER A 44 -2.12 -8.93 7.11
CA SER A 44 -1.62 -8.60 8.45
C SER A 44 -2.69 -8.78 9.53
N TRP A 45 -3.95 -8.43 9.24
CA TRP A 45 -5.05 -8.68 10.18
C TRP A 45 -5.28 -10.19 10.41
N ILE A 46 -5.24 -11.01 9.36
CA ILE A 46 -5.35 -12.47 9.47
C ILE A 46 -4.25 -13.01 10.38
N VAL A 47 -3.01 -12.56 10.20
CA VAL A 47 -1.87 -12.95 11.05
C VAL A 47 -2.13 -12.54 12.51
N PHE A 48 -2.54 -11.31 12.79
CA PHE A 48 -2.78 -10.87 14.17
C PHE A 48 -3.93 -11.60 14.87
N ILE A 49 -4.99 -11.96 14.14
CA ILE A 49 -6.07 -12.79 14.68
C ILE A 49 -5.58 -14.23 14.92
N ALA A 50 -4.82 -14.81 13.99
CA ALA A 50 -4.29 -16.17 14.12
C ALA A 50 -3.37 -16.30 15.35
N PHE A 51 -2.60 -15.26 15.68
CA PHE A 51 -1.78 -15.21 16.88
C PHE A 51 -2.55 -14.90 18.17
N GLY A 52 -3.87 -14.72 18.12
CA GLY A 52 -4.70 -14.46 19.30
C GLY A 52 -4.45 -13.10 19.96
N LEU A 53 -3.73 -12.19 19.30
CA LEU A 53 -3.34 -10.88 19.84
C LEU A 53 -4.54 -9.99 20.18
N GLY A 54 -5.71 -10.27 19.59
CA GLY A 54 -6.96 -9.61 19.94
C GLY A 54 -7.54 -10.00 21.30
N TYR A 55 -7.07 -11.08 21.92
CA TYR A 55 -7.59 -11.61 23.18
C TYR A 55 -6.60 -11.48 24.35
N LEU A 56 -5.38 -11.02 24.07
CA LEU A 56 -4.33 -10.80 25.06
C LEU A 56 -4.53 -9.43 25.75
N PRO A 57 -4.62 -9.38 27.10
CA PRO A 57 -4.72 -8.12 27.83
C PRO A 57 -3.51 -7.23 27.52
N GLY A 58 -3.76 -5.96 27.15
CA GLY A 58 -2.73 -4.98 26.78
C GLY A 58 -2.29 -5.01 25.31
N TRP A 59 -2.59 -6.07 24.56
CA TRP A 59 -2.28 -6.20 23.12
C TRP A 59 -3.50 -6.15 22.22
N THR A 60 -4.67 -5.98 22.82
CA THR A 60 -5.94 -5.91 22.13
C THR A 60 -5.93 -4.87 21.02
N TRP A 61 -5.09 -3.81 21.10
CA TRP A 61 -4.91 -2.72 20.13
C TRP A 61 -4.11 -3.00 18.87
N LEU A 62 -3.28 -4.04 18.90
CA LEU A 62 -2.40 -4.38 17.79
C LEU A 62 -3.14 -4.77 16.51
N PRO A 63 -4.23 -5.57 16.56
CA PRO A 63 -4.99 -5.95 15.37
C PRO A 63 -5.74 -4.79 14.69
N TRP A 64 -5.83 -3.59 15.29
CA TRP A 64 -6.49 -2.44 14.68
C TRP A 64 -5.46 -1.52 14.04
N ILE A 65 -4.43 -1.14 14.81
CA ILE A 65 -3.45 -0.14 14.37
C ILE A 65 -2.38 -0.80 13.49
N GLY A 66 -1.97 -2.03 13.81
CA GLY A 66 -0.94 -2.76 13.07
C GLY A 66 -1.26 -2.89 11.57
N PRO A 67 -2.44 -3.40 11.19
CA PRO A 67 -2.80 -3.56 9.78
C PRO A 67 -2.96 -2.25 9.03
N LEU A 68 -3.36 -1.18 9.74
CA LEU A 68 -3.48 0.17 9.22
C LEU A 68 -2.10 0.72 8.84
N VAL A 69 -1.15 0.68 9.77
CA VAL A 69 0.21 1.19 9.54
C VAL A 69 0.90 0.38 8.43
N LEU A 70 0.77 -0.96 8.46
CA LEU A 70 1.33 -1.82 7.42
C LEU A 70 0.70 -1.60 6.05
N GLY A 71 -0.62 -1.42 6.00
CA GLY A 71 -1.35 -1.12 4.76
C GLY A 71 -0.94 0.20 4.14
N ILE A 72 -0.87 1.27 4.95
CA ILE A 72 -0.43 2.60 4.51
C ILE A 72 1.02 2.53 4.01
N ALA A 73 1.92 1.93 4.80
CA ALA A 73 3.31 1.77 4.42
C ALA A 73 3.46 1.00 3.09
N ALA A 74 2.69 -0.07 2.89
CA ALA A 74 2.69 -0.83 1.65
C ALA A 74 2.19 -0.02 0.45
N SER A 75 1.09 0.74 0.59
CA SER A 75 0.59 1.60 -0.48
C SER A 75 1.61 2.66 -0.92
N PHE A 76 2.33 3.25 0.03
CA PHE A 76 3.41 4.21 -0.27
C PHE A 76 4.63 3.51 -0.88
N ALA A 77 5.06 2.37 -0.33
CA ALA A 77 6.20 1.61 -0.84
C ALA A 77 5.99 1.15 -2.29
N VAL A 78 4.80 0.65 -2.61
CA VAL A 78 4.43 0.25 -3.98
C VAL A 78 4.44 1.45 -4.92
N SER A 79 3.87 2.59 -4.48
CA SER A 79 3.85 3.81 -5.29
C SER A 79 5.25 4.36 -5.58
N TRP A 80 6.17 4.24 -4.62
CA TRP A 80 7.55 4.72 -4.72
C TRP A 80 8.44 3.79 -5.57
N ILE A 81 8.40 2.48 -5.29
CA ILE A 81 9.23 1.50 -6.03
C ILE A 81 8.88 1.52 -7.51
N LEU A 82 7.60 1.64 -7.83
CA LEU A 82 7.13 1.60 -9.21
C LEU A 82 7.45 2.89 -9.98
N SER A 83 7.37 4.07 -9.33
CA SER A 83 7.77 5.34 -9.94
C SER A 83 9.28 5.43 -10.19
N SER A 84 10.07 4.92 -9.25
CA SER A 84 11.54 4.88 -9.39
C SER A 84 11.98 3.98 -10.54
N ARG A 85 11.38 2.79 -10.69
CA ARG A 85 11.73 1.86 -11.78
C ARG A 85 11.36 2.39 -13.15
N ARG A 86 10.19 3.02 -13.30
CA ARG A 86 9.76 3.58 -14.58
C ARG A 86 10.54 4.82 -14.99
N SER A 87 10.91 5.67 -14.03
CA SER A 87 11.78 6.81 -14.32
C SER A 87 13.14 6.36 -14.88
N ALA A 88 13.65 5.21 -14.43
CA ALA A 88 14.89 4.63 -14.95
C ALA A 88 14.73 4.02 -16.35
N GLU A 89 13.57 3.44 -16.66
CA GLU A 89 13.24 2.93 -18.00
C GLU A 89 13.03 4.06 -19.00
N ASP A 90 12.30 5.11 -18.64
CA ASP A 90 12.10 6.28 -19.49
C ASP A 90 13.43 7.01 -19.75
N ALA A 91 14.29 7.13 -18.72
CA ALA A 91 15.64 7.68 -18.89
C ALA A 91 16.51 6.81 -19.81
N LYS A 92 16.40 5.48 -19.72
CA LYS A 92 17.09 4.55 -20.65
C LYS A 92 16.60 4.71 -22.08
N ALA A 93 15.28 4.75 -22.29
CA ALA A 93 14.69 4.92 -23.60
C ALA A 93 15.06 6.29 -24.21
N LEU A 94 15.04 7.36 -23.41
CA LEU A 94 15.48 8.69 -23.85
C LEU A 94 16.97 8.71 -24.17
N THR A 95 17.84 8.09 -23.36
CA THR A 95 19.29 8.00 -23.64
C THR A 95 19.59 7.18 -24.90
N GLU A 96 18.78 6.17 -25.19
CA GLU A 96 18.91 5.36 -26.41
C GLU A 96 18.45 6.11 -27.66
N ILE A 97 17.37 6.89 -27.57
CA ILE A 97 16.87 7.75 -28.66
C ILE A 97 17.80 8.95 -28.88
N LEU A 98 18.34 9.53 -27.80
CA LEU A 98 19.28 10.66 -27.81
C LEU A 98 20.75 10.23 -27.98
N LYS A 99 21.03 8.98 -28.41
CA LYS A 99 22.39 8.53 -28.76
C LYS A 99 23.06 9.53 -29.71
N VAL A 100 23.83 10.43 -29.10
CA VAL A 100 25.06 11.06 -29.59
C VAL A 100 26.20 10.11 -29.29
#